data_AF-A0A914KR93-F1
#
_entry.id   AF-A0A914KR93-F1
#
_cell.length_a   1.000
_cell.length_b   1.000
_cell.length_c   1.000
_cell.angle_alpha   90.00
_cell.angle_beta   90.00
_cell.angle_gamma   90.00
#
_symmetry.space_group_name_H-M   'P 1'
#
loop_
_entity.id
_entity.type
_entity.pdbx_description
1 polymer ?
#
loop_
_entity_poly.entity_id
_entity_poly.type
_entity_poly.pdbx_seq_one_letter_code
_entity_poly.pdbx_strand_id
1 'polypeptide(L)'
;MFKIVQRGSEHGSDQEQPYPSKRLQGSTQQGSDSGKKDSGHERQKLTSTEQIKKSSPQRSPQMEASIQLIDDELELLDSIKEFICDGNKRYTVVGAIGSQGTGKSTFLSMLAGNDTMDMYRQYIFRPCAREAVESCRYQTTKISIYIAPKTRVFFLDCQPLNCAPLLEDTSHSYRSKAGPMESLELESLQFLLLIANVCHTIFLCVDWFIDMSIIRRLMRVELFPQFLNVSESVNLVILHQRVKQQDCHPLLVNERMRLLTGIFAGTIFNVNGGLTLANLGFNVYQQIESNVNYILMEEIKPRTRTEIYSSDAFSQKTNSLEYATVLNRLRIKLHSLPKRELATTEGKWFSYLVECWAKIKLELLSITEDGCTIKPNYLKAQFDSVGLASDRDYSTEDREIRNDDVIERYLAMKYNRYNKIPVKSSQHQQREWKNRVFEKN
;
A
#
# COMPACT_ATOMS: atom_id res chain seq x y z
N MET A 1 -13.30 -14.60 45.46
CA MET A 1 -13.41 -13.20 45.94
C MET A 1 -13.08 -12.30 44.76
N PHE A 2 -13.88 -11.35 44.30
CA PHE A 2 -15.09 -10.73 44.87
C PHE A 2 -16.34 -10.84 43.96
N LYS A 3 -17.50 -10.48 44.54
CA LYS A 3 -18.88 -10.68 44.06
C LYS A 3 -19.21 -10.07 42.69
N ILE A 4 -19.94 -10.85 41.89
CA ILE A 4 -20.90 -10.35 40.88
C ILE A 4 -22.12 -9.78 41.61
N VAL A 5 -22.67 -8.67 41.14
CA VAL A 5 -23.99 -8.15 41.54
C VAL A 5 -24.84 -7.96 40.30
N GLN A 6 -25.82 -8.84 40.11
CA GLN A 6 -26.91 -8.62 39.17
C GLN A 6 -28.04 -7.85 39.88
N ARG A 7 -28.52 -6.80 39.22
CA ARG A 7 -29.90 -6.31 39.25
C ARG A 7 -30.24 -5.99 37.80
N GLY A 8 -31.43 -6.31 37.28
CA GLY A 8 -32.66 -6.68 37.95
C GLY A 8 -33.76 -5.93 37.22
N SER A 9 -34.39 -6.61 36.27
CA SER A 9 -35.40 -6.06 35.36
C SER A 9 -36.74 -5.89 36.04
N GLU A 10 -37.40 -4.75 35.85
CA GLU A 10 -38.85 -4.63 36.04
C GLU A 10 -39.49 -4.05 34.77
N HIS A 11 -40.63 -4.63 34.39
CA HIS A 11 -41.44 -4.16 33.27
C HIS A 11 -42.33 -2.99 33.72
N GLY A 12 -42.33 -1.91 32.93
CA GLY A 12 -43.38 -0.91 32.91
C GLY A 12 -43.85 -0.75 31.47
N SER A 13 -45.04 -1.25 31.16
CA SER A 13 -45.71 -1.00 29.89
C SER A 13 -46.31 0.40 29.89
N ASP A 14 -46.17 1.14 28.80
CA ASP A 14 -47.25 2.03 28.33
C ASP A 14 -47.14 2.27 26.83
N GLN A 15 -48.30 2.45 26.20
CA GLN A 15 -48.47 2.72 24.77
C GLN A 15 -48.45 4.23 24.54
N GLU A 16 -47.86 4.71 23.45
CA GLU A 16 -48.53 5.70 22.59
C GLU A 16 -47.90 5.82 21.19
N GLN A 17 -48.68 6.31 20.24
CA GLN A 17 -48.37 6.31 18.80
C GLN A 17 -47.62 7.58 18.31
N PRO A 18 -46.94 7.51 17.15
CA PRO A 18 -46.13 8.61 16.61
C PRO A 18 -46.94 9.58 15.73
N TYR A 19 -46.60 10.87 15.68
CA TYR A 19 -46.83 11.85 14.58
C TYR A 19 -46.26 13.24 14.98
N PRO A 20 -46.13 14.25 14.08
CA PRO A 20 -45.62 14.19 12.71
C PRO A 20 -44.66 15.37 12.37
N SER A 21 -44.10 15.34 11.16
CA SER A 21 -43.38 16.48 10.53
C SER A 21 -44.21 17.77 10.48
N LYS A 22 -43.56 18.94 10.65
CA LYS A 22 -44.10 20.23 10.19
C LYS A 22 -43.12 21.03 9.33
N ARG A 23 -43.47 21.06 8.05
CA ARG A 23 -43.04 22.04 7.03
C ARG A 23 -43.70 23.40 7.36
N LEU A 24 -42.98 24.51 7.22
CA LEU A 24 -43.57 25.85 7.26
C LEU A 24 -43.07 26.68 6.08
N GLN A 25 -44.02 27.11 5.24
CA GLN A 25 -43.86 28.15 4.24
C GLN A 25 -44.76 29.33 4.64
N GLY A 26 -44.34 30.55 4.29
CA GLY A 26 -45.27 31.55 3.73
C GLY A 26 -45.85 32.63 4.64
N SER A 27 -45.34 33.86 4.48
CA SER A 27 -46.08 35.14 4.29
C SER A 27 -45.02 36.23 4.10
N THR A 28 -44.90 37.01 3.02
CA THR A 28 -45.84 37.69 2.09
C THR A 28 -46.36 39.03 2.61
N GLN A 29 -45.74 40.12 2.15
CA GLN A 29 -46.29 41.46 1.85
C GLN A 29 -45.28 42.10 0.87
N GLN A 30 -45.58 42.31 -0.43
CA GLN A 30 -46.49 43.27 -1.08
C GLN A 30 -45.93 44.70 -1.24
N GLY A 31 -46.03 45.23 -2.47
CA GLY A 31 -45.61 46.58 -2.89
C GLY A 31 -44.52 46.53 -3.98
N SER A 32 -44.84 46.48 -5.28
CA SER A 32 -45.28 47.58 -6.18
C SER A 32 -44.15 48.59 -6.50
N ASP A 33 -43.88 49.04 -7.73
CA ASP A 33 -44.41 48.73 -9.07
C ASP A 33 -43.46 49.34 -10.14
N SER A 34 -43.67 49.01 -11.42
CA SER A 34 -43.10 49.61 -12.64
C SER A 34 -41.60 49.35 -12.94
N GLY A 35 -41.17 49.04 -14.17
CA GLY A 35 -41.95 48.69 -15.38
C GLY A 35 -41.33 49.23 -16.68
N LYS A 36 -41.46 48.45 -17.77
CA LYS A 36 -41.06 48.71 -19.18
C LYS A 36 -39.59 48.36 -19.52
N LYS A 37 -39.32 47.38 -20.39
CA LYS A 37 -39.53 47.30 -21.88
C LYS A 37 -38.51 48.18 -22.62
N ASP A 38 -38.04 47.94 -23.86
CA ASP A 38 -38.10 46.86 -24.88
C ASP A 38 -36.89 47.13 -25.81
N SER A 39 -36.32 46.27 -26.66
CA SER A 39 -36.59 44.90 -27.14
C SER A 39 -35.27 44.28 -27.65
N GLY A 40 -35.22 42.98 -28.01
CA GLY A 40 -34.02 42.34 -28.56
C GLY A 40 -33.68 42.71 -30.02
N HIS A 41 -32.45 42.40 -30.45
CA HIS A 41 -32.09 42.30 -31.87
C HIS A 41 -31.08 41.18 -32.11
N GLU A 42 -31.44 40.31 -33.05
CA GLU A 42 -30.63 39.22 -33.57
C GLU A 42 -29.61 39.76 -34.58
N ARG A 43 -28.33 39.36 -34.48
CA ARG A 43 -27.39 39.45 -35.61
C ARG A 43 -26.17 38.58 -35.42
N GLN A 44 -26.08 37.53 -36.24
CA GLN A 44 -24.82 36.87 -36.52
C GLN A 44 -23.84 37.86 -37.17
N LYS A 45 -22.57 37.83 -36.74
CA LYS A 45 -21.46 38.30 -37.57
C LYS A 45 -20.20 37.52 -37.22
N LEU A 46 -19.69 36.76 -38.19
CA LEU A 46 -18.31 36.29 -38.14
C LEU A 46 -17.39 37.50 -38.28
N THR A 47 -16.43 37.65 -37.37
CA THR A 47 -15.14 38.28 -37.66
C THR A 47 -14.07 37.52 -36.89
N SER A 48 -13.22 36.82 -37.64
CA SER A 48 -11.97 36.27 -37.14
C SER A 48 -11.08 37.37 -36.57
N THR A 49 -10.53 37.14 -35.39
CA THR A 49 -9.36 37.88 -34.91
C THR A 49 -8.53 36.93 -34.08
N GLU A 50 -7.47 36.40 -34.68
CA GLU A 50 -6.45 35.63 -33.99
C GLU A 50 -5.73 36.56 -32.99
N GLN A 51 -6.15 36.51 -31.73
CA GLN A 51 -5.30 37.00 -30.65
C GLN A 51 -4.44 35.85 -30.17
N ILE A 52 -3.16 35.92 -30.58
CA ILE A 52 -2.06 35.10 -30.11
C ILE A 52 -2.03 35.15 -28.57
N LYS A 53 -2.62 34.13 -27.94
CA LYS A 53 -2.44 33.89 -26.50
C LYS A 53 -0.96 33.60 -26.27
N LYS A 54 -0.23 34.60 -25.79
CA LYS A 54 1.06 34.40 -25.13
C LYS A 54 0.86 33.32 -24.07
N SER A 55 1.44 32.16 -24.29
CA SER A 55 1.41 31.05 -23.36
C SER A 55 2.23 31.41 -22.12
N SER A 56 1.56 32.01 -21.13
CA SER A 56 1.96 31.83 -19.74
C SER A 56 2.19 30.34 -19.51
N PRO A 57 3.31 29.90 -18.92
CA PRO A 57 3.56 28.48 -18.70
C PRO A 57 2.40 27.92 -17.87
N GLN A 58 1.60 27.08 -18.51
CA GLN A 58 0.40 26.50 -17.92
C GLN A 58 0.86 25.61 -16.77
N ARG A 59 0.76 26.13 -15.54
CA ARG A 59 1.05 25.34 -14.34
C ARG A 59 0.09 24.16 -14.39
N SER A 60 0.64 22.95 -14.38
CA SER A 60 -0.16 21.74 -14.23
C SER A 60 -1.02 21.86 -12.97
N PRO A 61 -2.25 21.32 -12.98
CA PRO A 61 -3.08 21.32 -11.79
C PRO A 61 -2.34 20.64 -10.63
N GLN A 62 -2.57 21.12 -9.42
CA GLN A 62 -1.94 20.60 -8.22
C GLN A 62 -2.97 19.81 -7.43
N MET A 63 -2.58 18.65 -6.93
CA MET A 63 -3.43 17.83 -6.07
C MET A 63 -3.41 18.42 -4.66
N GLU A 64 -4.59 18.63 -4.07
CA GLU A 64 -4.72 19.04 -2.65
C GLU A 64 -4.78 17.83 -1.71
N ALA A 65 -5.24 16.67 -2.20
CA ALA A 65 -5.33 15.41 -1.47
C ALA A 65 -5.12 14.23 -2.44
N SER A 66 -5.05 13.00 -1.93
CA SER A 66 -5.08 11.80 -2.79
C SER A 66 -6.42 11.65 -3.50
N ILE A 67 -6.40 11.19 -4.75
CA ILE A 67 -7.58 10.75 -5.47
C ILE A 67 -7.57 9.22 -5.58
N GLN A 68 -8.74 8.63 -5.81
CA GLN A 68 -8.83 7.20 -6.07
C GLN A 68 -8.21 6.89 -7.44
N LEU A 69 -7.40 5.83 -7.51
CA LEU A 69 -6.79 5.34 -8.76
C LEU A 69 -7.56 4.14 -9.31
N ILE A 70 -8.01 3.26 -8.42
CA ILE A 70 -8.86 2.11 -8.74
C ILE A 70 -10.15 2.22 -7.93
N ASP A 71 -11.30 2.18 -8.59
CA ASP A 71 -12.61 2.24 -7.96
C ASP A 71 -13.07 0.90 -7.37
N ASP A 72 -14.23 0.91 -6.70
CA ASP A 72 -14.74 -0.26 -6.01
C ASP A 72 -15.16 -1.39 -6.99
N GLU A 73 -15.47 -1.03 -8.24
CA GLU A 73 -15.69 -1.88 -9.40
C GLU A 73 -14.40 -2.45 -10.04
N LEU A 74 -13.23 -2.12 -9.48
CA LEU A 74 -11.90 -2.50 -9.96
C LEU A 74 -11.51 -1.87 -11.32
N GLU A 75 -12.13 -0.77 -11.73
CA GLU A 75 -11.73 0.00 -12.90
C GLU A 75 -10.69 1.08 -12.57
N LEU A 76 -9.83 1.40 -13.55
CA LEU A 76 -8.78 2.40 -13.40
C LEU A 76 -9.35 3.79 -13.78
N LEU A 77 -9.26 4.75 -12.86
CA LEU A 77 -9.83 6.08 -13.06
C LEU A 77 -8.90 7.00 -13.85
N ASP A 78 -9.38 7.53 -14.97
CA ASP A 78 -8.66 8.48 -15.84
C ASP A 78 -8.37 9.84 -15.18
N SER A 79 -8.99 10.16 -14.05
CA SER A 79 -8.86 11.45 -13.34
C SER A 79 -7.42 11.84 -12.98
N ILE A 80 -6.53 10.86 -12.83
CA ILE A 80 -5.11 11.11 -12.57
C ILE A 80 -4.36 11.74 -13.75
N LYS A 81 -4.84 11.52 -14.99
CA LYS A 81 -4.20 11.95 -16.23
C LYS A 81 -4.00 13.46 -16.31
N GLU A 82 -4.89 14.24 -15.70
CA GLU A 82 -4.80 15.72 -15.63
C GLU A 82 -3.56 16.21 -14.87
N PHE A 83 -3.05 15.41 -13.93
CA PHE A 83 -1.91 15.75 -13.06
C PHE A 83 -0.57 15.23 -13.60
N ILE A 84 -0.58 14.47 -14.70
CA ILE A 84 0.59 13.83 -15.30
C ILE A 84 1.26 14.78 -16.30
N CYS A 85 2.59 14.80 -16.28
CA CYS A 85 3.40 15.62 -17.18
C CYS A 85 4.10 14.70 -18.20
N ASP A 86 3.48 14.51 -19.36
CA ASP A 86 3.89 13.52 -20.37
C ASP A 86 5.38 13.53 -20.76
N GLY A 87 6.02 14.71 -20.70
CA GLY A 87 7.44 14.89 -21.01
C GLY A 87 8.39 14.75 -19.81
N ASN A 88 7.91 14.71 -18.57
CA ASN A 88 8.80 14.64 -17.41
C ASN A 88 9.45 13.25 -17.28
N LYS A 89 10.79 13.22 -17.25
CA LYS A 89 11.62 12.02 -17.04
C LYS A 89 12.05 11.84 -15.59
N ARG A 90 11.88 12.87 -14.74
CA ARG A 90 12.34 12.90 -13.35
C ARG A 90 11.14 12.74 -12.42
N TYR A 91 10.68 11.50 -12.28
CA TYR A 91 9.63 11.11 -11.35
C TYR A 91 10.13 9.95 -10.47
N THR A 92 9.35 9.54 -9.48
CA THR A 92 9.62 8.36 -8.63
C THR A 92 8.29 7.84 -8.13
N VAL A 93 8.11 6.52 -8.05
CA VAL A 93 6.84 5.90 -7.68
C VAL A 93 7.04 5.03 -6.45
N VAL A 94 6.23 5.29 -5.43
CA VAL A 94 6.34 4.75 -4.07
C VAL A 94 5.00 4.15 -3.67
N GLY A 95 4.94 2.83 -3.53
CA GLY A 95 3.76 2.15 -2.97
C GLY A 95 3.89 1.92 -1.46
N ALA A 96 2.77 1.88 -0.74
CA ALA A 96 2.71 1.32 0.61
C ALA A 96 1.73 0.15 0.69
N ILE A 97 2.16 -0.93 1.33
CA ILE A 97 1.39 -2.17 1.54
C ILE A 97 1.51 -2.64 3.00
N GLY A 98 0.62 -3.55 3.42
CA GLY A 98 0.58 -4.11 4.78
C GLY A 98 -0.83 -4.18 5.36
N SER A 99 -0.97 -4.84 6.52
CA SER A 99 -2.24 -5.13 7.19
C SER A 99 -3.08 -3.90 7.58
N GLN A 100 -4.30 -4.13 8.02
CA GLN A 100 -5.13 -3.10 8.65
C GLN A 100 -4.42 -2.53 9.89
N GLY A 101 -4.61 -1.24 10.18
CA GLY A 101 -4.09 -0.62 11.40
C GLY A 101 -2.58 -0.31 11.44
N THR A 102 -1.76 -0.79 10.48
CA THR A 102 -0.29 -0.61 10.51
C THR A 102 0.21 0.82 10.26
N GLY A 103 -0.66 1.76 9.88
CA GLY A 103 -0.33 3.18 9.74
C GLY A 103 0.12 3.63 8.34
N LYS A 104 -0.11 2.83 7.29
CA LYS A 104 0.27 3.14 5.87
C LYS A 104 -0.08 4.56 5.42
N SER A 105 -1.36 4.92 5.45
CA SER A 105 -1.91 6.20 4.95
C SER A 105 -1.37 7.40 5.75
N THR A 106 -1.23 7.25 7.06
CA THR A 106 -0.56 8.21 7.93
C THR A 106 0.89 8.41 7.51
N PHE A 107 1.66 7.32 7.40
CA PHE A 107 3.07 7.37 6.98
C PHE A 107 3.24 7.96 5.58
N LEU A 108 2.39 7.60 4.61
CA LEU A 108 2.46 8.17 3.26
C LEU A 108 2.12 9.66 3.24
N SER A 109 1.14 10.11 4.02
CA SER A 109 0.84 11.54 4.17
C SER A 109 2.03 12.31 4.75
N MET A 110 2.61 11.77 5.82
CA MET A 110 3.85 12.29 6.41
C MET A 110 5.00 12.28 5.40
N LEU A 111 5.19 11.24 4.61
CA LEU A 111 6.25 11.16 3.60
C LEU A 111 6.02 12.16 2.45
N ALA A 112 4.77 12.36 2.05
CA ALA A 112 4.36 13.20 0.92
C ALA A 112 4.38 14.71 1.22
N GLY A 113 4.28 15.12 2.49
CA GLY A 113 4.52 16.51 2.88
C GLY A 113 3.80 17.01 4.13
N ASN A 114 2.82 16.28 4.67
CA ASN A 114 2.15 16.67 5.91
C ASN A 114 3.10 16.72 7.10
N ASP A 115 2.73 17.51 8.11
CA ASP A 115 3.34 17.49 9.44
C ASP A 115 2.48 16.71 10.43
N THR A 116 3.12 16.15 11.46
CA THR A 116 2.47 15.56 12.65
C THR A 116 1.50 16.50 13.38
N MET A 117 1.59 17.81 13.16
CA MET A 117 0.72 18.84 13.72
C MET A 117 -0.50 19.18 12.84
N ASP A 118 -0.56 18.69 11.58
CA ASP A 118 -1.70 18.91 10.69
C ASP A 118 -2.95 18.21 11.24
N MET A 119 -4.14 18.73 10.96
CA MET A 119 -5.38 18.03 11.31
C MET A 119 -5.53 16.79 10.43
N TYR A 120 -6.03 15.67 10.96
CA TYR A 120 -6.24 14.43 10.18
C TYR A 120 -7.09 14.61 8.90
N ARG A 121 -7.94 15.64 8.84
CA ARG A 121 -8.75 15.99 7.65
C ARG A 121 -7.93 16.65 6.53
N GLN A 122 -6.75 17.18 6.83
CA GLN A 122 -5.79 17.82 5.93
C GLN A 122 -4.69 16.85 5.48
N TYR A 123 -4.69 15.61 5.98
CA TYR A 123 -3.75 14.59 5.53
C TYR A 123 -4.09 14.19 4.10
N ILE A 124 -3.06 14.08 3.27
CA ILE A 124 -3.15 13.72 1.85
C ILE A 124 -3.90 12.40 1.66
N PHE A 125 -3.51 11.36 2.43
CA PHE A 125 -4.22 10.09 2.54
C PHE A 125 -4.88 10.01 3.92
N ARG A 126 -6.21 10.02 3.95
CA ARG A 126 -6.97 10.08 5.21
C ARG A 126 -6.75 8.84 6.08
N PRO A 127 -6.24 8.98 7.32
CA PRO A 127 -6.19 7.86 8.26
C PRO A 127 -7.59 7.36 8.62
N CYS A 128 -7.67 6.13 9.13
CA CYS A 128 -8.92 5.59 9.65
C CYS A 128 -9.45 6.47 10.80
N ALA A 129 -10.73 6.85 10.71
CA ALA A 129 -11.40 7.63 11.75
C ALA A 129 -11.47 6.85 13.07
N ARG A 130 -11.56 7.55 14.21
CA ARG A 130 -11.56 6.89 15.53
C ARG A 130 -12.74 5.94 15.68
N GLU A 131 -13.92 6.38 15.23
CA GLU A 131 -15.16 5.63 15.23
C GLU A 131 -15.06 4.37 14.33
N ALA A 132 -14.33 4.49 13.21
CA ALA A 132 -14.04 3.36 12.33
C ALA A 132 -13.06 2.37 12.97
N VAL A 133 -12.02 2.85 13.68
CA VAL A 133 -11.12 1.97 14.46
C VAL A 133 -11.86 1.25 15.59
N GLU A 134 -12.72 1.96 16.34
CA GLU A 134 -13.52 1.39 17.43
C GLU A 134 -14.58 0.39 16.94
N SER A 135 -15.03 0.50 15.68
CA SER A 135 -15.90 -0.47 14.99
C SER A 135 -15.12 -1.46 14.10
N CYS A 136 -13.80 -1.53 14.25
CA CYS A 136 -12.88 -2.39 13.48
C CYS A 136 -12.90 -2.20 11.95
N ARG A 137 -13.48 -1.12 11.41
CA ARG A 137 -13.61 -0.83 9.97
C ARG A 137 -12.30 -0.33 9.33
N TYR A 138 -12.27 -0.33 7.99
CA TYR A 138 -11.20 0.23 7.17
C TYR A 138 -11.59 1.59 6.59
N GLN A 139 -10.63 2.27 5.93
CA GLN A 139 -10.82 3.63 5.38
C GLN A 139 -10.23 3.80 3.98
N THR A 140 -9.03 3.24 3.72
CA THR A 140 -8.49 3.13 2.36
C THR A 140 -9.22 2.00 1.65
N THR A 141 -9.95 2.34 0.59
CA THR A 141 -10.52 1.38 -0.37
C THR A 141 -9.57 1.23 -1.56
N LYS A 142 -9.43 0.00 -2.07
CA LYS A 142 -8.76 -0.32 -3.34
C LYS A 142 -7.35 0.29 -3.43
N ILE A 143 -7.09 1.21 -4.37
CA ILE A 143 -5.82 1.96 -4.46
C ILE A 143 -6.09 3.45 -4.64
N SER A 144 -5.44 4.29 -3.84
CA SER A 144 -5.43 5.76 -3.96
C SER A 144 -4.05 6.27 -4.41
N ILE A 145 -4.01 7.37 -5.16
CA ILE A 145 -2.79 8.02 -5.67
C ILE A 145 -2.69 9.49 -5.26
N TYR A 146 -1.47 9.96 -5.01
CA TYR A 146 -1.12 11.37 -4.91
C TYR A 146 0.22 11.66 -5.60
N ILE A 147 0.28 12.73 -6.40
CA ILE A 147 1.51 13.20 -7.05
C ILE A 147 1.98 14.49 -6.38
N ALA A 148 3.10 14.42 -5.66
CA ALA A 148 3.67 15.57 -4.96
C ALA A 148 4.10 16.68 -5.95
N PRO A 149 3.51 17.89 -5.91
CA PRO A 149 3.71 18.90 -6.94
C PRO A 149 5.15 19.35 -7.16
N LYS A 150 5.97 19.37 -6.09
CA LYS A 150 7.36 19.86 -6.12
C LYS A 150 8.38 18.77 -6.47
N THR A 151 8.24 17.58 -5.88
CA THR A 151 9.24 16.49 -5.99
C THR A 151 8.91 15.48 -7.08
N ARG A 152 7.71 15.52 -7.66
CA ARG A 152 7.18 14.54 -8.63
C ARG A 152 7.34 13.09 -8.14
N VAL A 153 7.11 12.89 -6.84
CA VAL A 153 6.94 11.56 -6.24
C VAL A 153 5.46 11.19 -6.29
N PHE A 154 5.19 10.02 -6.84
CA PHE A 154 3.88 9.42 -7.00
C PHE A 154 3.73 8.44 -5.85
N PHE A 155 2.80 8.70 -4.93
CA PHE A 155 2.53 7.85 -3.79
C PHE A 155 1.26 7.04 -4.05
N LEU A 156 1.34 5.72 -3.83
CA LEU A 156 0.22 4.78 -3.96
C LEU A 156 -0.09 4.17 -2.58
N ASP A 157 -1.27 4.49 -2.02
CA ASP A 157 -1.77 3.84 -0.79
C ASP A 157 -2.68 2.67 -1.18
N CYS A 158 -2.28 1.46 -0.82
CA CYS A 158 -3.03 0.24 -1.06
C CYS A 158 -3.95 -0.09 0.11
N GLN A 159 -5.13 -0.64 -0.18
CA GLN A 159 -6.00 -1.22 0.84
C GLN A 159 -5.27 -2.28 1.69
N PRO A 160 -5.71 -2.52 2.94
CA PRO A 160 -5.08 -3.50 3.80
C PRO A 160 -5.23 -4.95 3.30
N LEU A 161 -4.10 -5.66 3.17
CA LEU A 161 -4.03 -7.04 2.63
C LEU A 161 -4.63 -8.12 3.55
N ASN A 162 -4.64 -7.86 4.86
CA ASN A 162 -5.28 -8.70 5.88
C ASN A 162 -6.27 -7.79 6.62
N CYS A 163 -7.56 -7.91 6.31
CA CYS A 163 -8.62 -7.05 6.83
C CYS A 163 -9.93 -7.85 6.92
N ALA A 164 -10.37 -8.16 8.14
CA ALA A 164 -11.58 -8.95 8.36
C ALA A 164 -12.87 -8.24 7.87
N PRO A 165 -13.08 -6.91 8.02
CA PRO A 165 -14.27 -6.26 7.47
C PRO A 165 -14.32 -6.25 5.95
N LEU A 166 -13.18 -6.23 5.24
CA LEU A 166 -13.19 -6.39 3.77
C LEU A 166 -13.78 -7.75 3.36
N LEU A 167 -13.57 -8.81 4.17
CA LEU A 167 -14.17 -10.12 3.95
C LEU A 167 -15.69 -10.11 4.23
N GLU A 168 -16.14 -9.40 5.27
CA GLU A 168 -17.56 -9.22 5.59
C GLU A 168 -18.29 -8.44 4.48
N ASP A 169 -17.76 -7.30 4.07
CA ASP A 169 -18.34 -6.45 3.01
C ASP A 169 -18.32 -7.17 1.65
N THR A 170 -17.26 -7.93 1.34
CA THR A 170 -17.22 -8.85 0.19
C THR A 170 -18.34 -9.88 0.30
N SER A 171 -18.51 -10.54 1.45
CA SER A 171 -19.52 -11.59 1.65
C SER A 171 -20.95 -11.11 1.40
N HIS A 172 -21.24 -9.83 1.67
CA HIS A 172 -22.56 -9.25 1.40
C HIS A 172 -22.77 -8.81 -0.06
N SER A 173 -21.70 -8.47 -0.79
CA SER A 173 -21.79 -7.99 -2.16
C SER A 173 -21.66 -9.09 -3.23
N TYR A 174 -21.18 -10.28 -2.86
CA TYR A 174 -20.67 -11.24 -3.85
C TYR A 174 -21.71 -12.14 -4.53
N ARG A 175 -21.45 -12.44 -5.81
CA ARG A 175 -22.28 -13.34 -6.66
C ARG A 175 -21.47 -14.31 -7.53
N SER A 176 -20.15 -14.40 -7.35
CA SER A 176 -19.29 -15.28 -8.17
C SER A 176 -19.28 -16.72 -7.64
N LYS A 177 -18.69 -17.63 -8.43
CA LYS A 177 -18.55 -19.05 -8.08
C LYS A 177 -17.47 -19.32 -7.02
N ALA A 178 -16.56 -18.38 -6.83
CA ALA A 178 -15.57 -18.38 -5.77
C ALA A 178 -16.18 -17.85 -4.47
N GLY A 179 -15.70 -18.31 -3.32
CA GLY A 179 -16.16 -17.76 -2.04
C GLY A 179 -15.63 -16.34 -1.80
N PRO A 180 -16.12 -15.66 -0.74
CA PRO A 180 -15.68 -14.31 -0.39
C PRO A 180 -14.19 -14.22 -0.06
N MET A 181 -13.62 -15.29 0.52
CA MET A 181 -12.21 -15.35 0.93
C MET A 181 -11.30 -15.43 -0.30
N GLU A 182 -11.57 -16.37 -1.20
CA GLU A 182 -10.85 -16.61 -2.45
C GLU A 182 -10.84 -15.37 -3.35
N SER A 183 -11.90 -14.58 -3.24
CA SER A 183 -12.08 -13.34 -4.01
C SER A 183 -11.29 -12.17 -3.43
N LEU A 184 -11.23 -12.06 -2.10
CA LEU A 184 -10.34 -11.11 -1.42
C LEU A 184 -8.86 -11.48 -1.60
N GLU A 185 -8.53 -12.78 -1.66
CA GLU A 185 -7.20 -13.28 -2.05
C GLU A 185 -6.82 -12.83 -3.47
N LEU A 186 -7.73 -13.00 -4.44
CA LEU A 186 -7.54 -12.59 -5.83
C LEU A 186 -7.30 -11.08 -5.93
N GLU A 187 -8.16 -10.27 -5.33
CA GLU A 187 -8.06 -8.81 -5.35
C GLU A 187 -6.74 -8.33 -4.71
N SER A 188 -6.36 -8.92 -3.58
CA SER A 188 -5.08 -8.64 -2.91
C SER A 188 -3.88 -8.99 -3.82
N LEU A 189 -3.96 -10.10 -4.55
CA LEU A 189 -2.93 -10.52 -5.50
C LEU A 189 -2.87 -9.57 -6.72
N GLN A 190 -4.01 -9.13 -7.26
CA GLN A 190 -4.08 -8.14 -8.34
C GLN A 190 -3.38 -6.83 -7.95
N PHE A 191 -3.64 -6.30 -6.76
CA PHE A 191 -3.00 -5.08 -6.27
C PHE A 191 -1.51 -5.26 -5.99
N LEU A 192 -1.10 -6.40 -5.43
CA LEU A 192 0.32 -6.72 -5.24
C LEU A 192 1.07 -6.84 -6.57
N LEU A 193 0.49 -7.49 -7.58
CA LEU A 193 1.05 -7.58 -8.94
C LEU A 193 1.17 -6.20 -9.58
N LEU A 194 0.16 -5.34 -9.45
CA LEU A 194 0.21 -3.98 -10.00
C LEU A 194 1.31 -3.16 -9.33
N ILE A 195 1.34 -3.11 -8.00
CA ILE A 195 2.31 -2.34 -7.21
C ILE A 195 3.74 -2.84 -7.47
N ALA A 196 3.95 -4.16 -7.56
CA ALA A 196 5.23 -4.78 -7.93
C ALA A 196 5.71 -4.42 -9.35
N ASN A 197 4.82 -3.98 -10.25
CA ASN A 197 5.17 -3.53 -11.60
C ASN A 197 5.31 -2.02 -11.75
N VAL A 198 4.47 -1.21 -11.10
CA VAL A 198 4.44 0.24 -11.35
C VAL A 198 5.29 1.06 -10.36
N CYS A 199 5.77 0.47 -9.27
CA CYS A 199 6.58 1.16 -8.26
C CYS A 199 8.09 1.04 -8.51
N HIS A 200 8.86 2.03 -8.06
CA HIS A 200 10.32 1.95 -7.91
C HIS A 200 10.71 1.50 -6.50
N THR A 201 9.84 1.76 -5.52
CA THR A 201 10.03 1.40 -4.11
C THR A 201 8.69 1.06 -3.48
N ILE A 202 8.66 0.04 -2.65
CA ILE A 202 7.48 -0.43 -1.91
C ILE A 202 7.82 -0.39 -0.42
N PHE A 203 7.01 0.32 0.36
CA PHE A 203 7.06 0.28 1.82
C PHE A 203 6.12 -0.82 2.34
N LEU A 204 6.69 -1.88 2.90
CA LEU A 204 5.96 -2.87 3.68
C LEU A 204 5.84 -2.35 5.11
N CYS A 205 4.67 -1.81 5.44
CA CYS A 205 4.36 -1.25 6.76
C CYS A 205 3.87 -2.36 7.70
N VAL A 206 4.65 -2.62 8.75
CA VAL A 206 4.34 -3.60 9.80
C VAL A 206 4.36 -2.96 11.17
N ASP A 207 3.47 -3.40 12.05
CA ASP A 207 3.41 -3.05 13.47
C ASP A 207 4.00 -4.14 14.39
N TRP A 208 4.22 -5.35 13.86
CA TRP A 208 4.92 -6.45 14.51
C TRP A 208 5.93 -7.09 13.55
N PHE A 209 7.14 -7.39 14.03
CA PHE A 209 8.15 -8.13 13.27
C PHE A 209 8.06 -9.64 13.58
N ILE A 210 7.67 -10.54 12.66
CA ILE A 210 7.29 -10.33 11.26
C ILE A 210 6.07 -11.20 10.89
N ASP A 211 5.11 -10.63 10.16
CA ASP A 211 3.91 -11.34 9.70
C ASP A 211 4.20 -12.17 8.44
N MET A 212 4.39 -13.48 8.64
CA MET A 212 4.62 -14.44 7.56
C MET A 212 3.45 -14.58 6.58
N SER A 213 2.22 -14.22 6.97
CA SER A 213 1.08 -14.25 6.03
C SER A 213 1.22 -13.16 4.97
N ILE A 214 1.60 -11.93 5.36
CA ILE A 214 1.87 -10.84 4.41
C ILE A 214 3.06 -11.20 3.52
N ILE A 215 4.12 -11.81 4.07
CA ILE A 215 5.25 -12.29 3.25
C ILE A 215 4.77 -13.31 2.23
N ARG A 216 4.02 -14.36 2.61
CA ARG A 216 3.53 -15.37 1.66
C ARG A 216 2.69 -14.73 0.54
N ARG A 217 1.82 -13.77 0.86
CA ARG A 217 1.05 -12.99 -0.12
C ARG A 217 1.96 -12.20 -1.07
N LEU A 218 2.90 -11.43 -0.52
CA LEU A 218 3.83 -10.61 -1.30
C LEU A 218 4.68 -11.46 -2.24
N MET A 219 5.11 -12.63 -1.78
CA MET A 219 5.96 -13.55 -2.52
C MET A 219 5.19 -14.37 -3.56
N ARG A 220 3.87 -14.54 -3.38
CA ARG A 220 2.97 -15.20 -4.36
C ARG A 220 2.99 -14.51 -5.72
N VAL A 221 3.30 -13.20 -5.82
CA VAL A 221 3.41 -12.51 -7.11
C VAL A 221 4.45 -13.14 -8.03
N GLU A 222 5.53 -13.70 -7.47
CA GLU A 222 6.64 -14.28 -8.24
C GLU A 222 6.26 -15.55 -9.00
N LEU A 223 5.14 -16.18 -8.62
CA LEU A 223 4.58 -17.31 -9.36
C LEU A 223 3.98 -16.88 -10.70
N PHE A 224 3.89 -15.57 -10.98
CA PHE A 224 3.28 -15.00 -12.19
C PHE A 224 4.24 -14.11 -13.00
N PRO A 225 5.39 -14.66 -13.48
CA PRO A 225 6.42 -13.88 -14.16
C PRO A 225 5.95 -13.20 -15.45
N GLN A 226 4.89 -13.67 -16.12
CA GLN A 226 4.34 -13.00 -17.31
C GLN A 226 3.73 -11.62 -17.03
N PHE A 227 3.41 -11.31 -15.77
CA PHE A 227 2.99 -9.96 -15.37
C PHE A 227 4.17 -9.10 -14.94
N LEU A 228 5.32 -9.68 -14.59
CA LEU A 228 6.42 -9.00 -13.92
C LEU A 228 7.56 -8.68 -14.89
N ASN A 229 8.15 -7.49 -14.76
CA ASN A 229 9.48 -7.25 -15.36
C ASN A 229 10.59 -7.92 -14.52
N VAL A 230 10.75 -9.24 -14.67
CA VAL A 230 11.66 -10.08 -13.86
C VAL A 230 13.14 -9.67 -13.99
N SER A 231 13.50 -8.95 -15.06
CA SER A 231 14.87 -8.43 -15.27
C SER A 231 15.27 -7.38 -14.23
N GLU A 232 14.32 -6.74 -13.55
CA GLU A 232 14.60 -5.64 -12.62
C GLU A 232 13.90 -5.81 -11.28
N SER A 233 14.68 -5.78 -10.20
CA SER A 233 14.15 -5.83 -8.84
C SER A 233 13.52 -4.50 -8.43
N VAL A 234 12.41 -4.58 -7.70
CA VAL A 234 11.75 -3.43 -7.05
C VAL A 234 12.29 -3.30 -5.63
N ASN A 235 12.64 -2.09 -5.18
CA ASN A 235 13.13 -1.92 -3.82
C ASN A 235 12.01 -2.18 -2.82
N LEU A 236 12.23 -3.09 -1.88
CA LEU A 236 11.35 -3.30 -0.74
C LEU A 236 12.00 -2.65 0.49
N VAL A 237 11.23 -1.82 1.19
CA VAL A 237 11.62 -1.18 2.46
C VAL A 237 10.67 -1.66 3.53
N ILE A 238 11.20 -2.33 4.55
CA ILE A 238 10.42 -2.81 5.67
C ILE A 238 10.36 -1.67 6.70
N LEU A 239 9.17 -1.12 6.88
CA LEU A 239 8.89 -0.03 7.81
C LEU A 239 8.20 -0.59 9.05
N HIS A 240 8.96 -0.77 10.12
CA HIS A 240 8.44 -1.20 11.42
C HIS A 240 7.94 0.04 12.17
N GLN A 241 6.63 0.18 12.32
CA GLN A 241 5.97 1.30 12.98
C GLN A 241 5.60 0.97 14.43
N ARG A 242 5.42 1.99 15.28
CA ARG A 242 5.09 1.88 16.71
C ARG A 242 6.08 1.02 17.51
N VAL A 243 7.36 1.09 17.13
CA VAL A 243 8.41 0.30 17.80
C VAL A 243 8.54 0.69 19.27
N LYS A 244 8.78 -0.29 20.14
CA LYS A 244 9.05 -0.05 21.56
C LYS A 244 10.57 0.09 21.77
N GLN A 245 10.98 0.59 22.94
CA GLN A 245 12.40 0.75 23.27
C GLN A 245 13.19 -0.57 23.13
N GLN A 246 12.59 -1.70 23.49
CA GLN A 246 13.14 -3.05 23.30
C GLN A 246 13.42 -3.41 21.83
N ASP A 247 12.59 -2.94 20.89
CA ASP A 247 12.72 -3.22 19.46
C ASP A 247 13.88 -2.48 18.80
N CYS A 248 14.37 -1.42 19.45
CA CYS A 248 15.43 -0.54 19.00
C CYS A 248 16.83 -1.06 19.37
N HIS A 249 16.95 -2.19 20.08
CA HIS A 249 18.25 -2.71 20.50
C HIS A 249 19.10 -3.14 19.29
N PRO A 250 20.35 -2.64 19.10
CA PRO A 250 21.10 -2.86 17.86
C PRO A 250 21.34 -4.33 17.50
N LEU A 251 21.55 -5.22 18.48
CA LEU A 251 21.69 -6.66 18.22
C LEU A 251 20.41 -7.26 17.61
N LEU A 252 19.24 -6.85 18.11
CA LEU A 252 17.95 -7.30 17.60
C LEU A 252 17.69 -6.73 16.20
N VAL A 253 18.06 -5.47 15.95
CA VAL A 253 17.97 -4.86 14.62
C VAL A 253 18.84 -5.60 13.61
N ASN A 254 20.08 -5.93 13.96
CA ASN A 254 20.99 -6.70 13.10
C ASN A 254 20.42 -8.10 12.78
N GLU A 255 19.92 -8.82 13.79
CA GLU A 255 19.34 -10.15 13.60
C GLU A 255 18.06 -10.10 12.73
N ARG A 256 17.21 -9.09 12.92
CA ARG A 256 16.04 -8.85 12.06
C ARG A 256 16.45 -8.56 10.62
N MET A 257 17.52 -7.79 10.39
CA MET A 257 18.07 -7.57 9.05
C MET A 257 18.62 -8.87 8.44
N ARG A 258 19.31 -9.71 9.22
CA ARG A 258 19.80 -11.03 8.78
C ARG A 258 18.66 -11.95 8.32
N LEU A 259 17.55 -11.98 9.08
CA LEU A 259 16.35 -12.72 8.71
C LEU A 259 15.71 -12.20 7.42
N LEU A 260 15.58 -10.87 7.27
CA LEU A 260 15.07 -10.25 6.04
C LEU A 260 15.92 -10.59 4.81
N THR A 261 17.25 -10.57 4.93
CA THR A 261 18.15 -11.03 3.84
C THR A 261 17.86 -12.47 3.45
N GLY A 262 17.62 -13.36 4.43
CA GLY A 262 17.31 -14.76 4.17
C GLY A 262 15.95 -14.96 3.50
N ILE A 263 14.92 -14.23 3.94
CA ILE A 263 13.55 -14.30 3.41
C ILE A 263 13.48 -13.80 1.95
N PHE A 264 14.17 -12.71 1.63
CA PHE A 264 14.09 -12.05 0.32
C PHE A 264 15.25 -12.40 -0.65
N ALA A 265 16.12 -13.36 -0.30
CA ALA A 265 17.23 -13.79 -1.16
C ALA A 265 16.75 -14.39 -2.49
N GLY A 266 17.26 -13.88 -3.61
CA GLY A 266 16.91 -14.35 -4.95
C GLY A 266 15.52 -13.92 -5.46
N THR A 267 14.85 -13.00 -4.76
CA THR A 267 13.53 -12.48 -5.11
C THR A 267 13.60 -11.21 -5.97
N ILE A 268 12.47 -10.82 -6.57
CA ILE A 268 12.32 -9.52 -7.23
C ILE A 268 12.30 -8.35 -6.23
N PHE A 269 12.16 -8.63 -4.93
CA PHE A 269 12.07 -7.62 -3.88
C PHE A 269 13.46 -7.31 -3.33
N ASN A 270 14.12 -6.30 -3.89
CA ASN A 270 15.42 -5.87 -3.42
C ASN A 270 15.31 -5.19 -2.05
N VAL A 271 15.63 -5.94 -1.00
CA VAL A 271 15.84 -5.37 0.34
C VAL A 271 17.23 -4.74 0.50
N ASN A 272 18.19 -4.94 -0.40
CA ASN A 272 19.57 -4.46 -0.24
C ASN A 272 19.81 -3.10 -0.91
N GLY A 273 19.04 -2.08 -0.51
CA GLY A 273 19.15 -0.70 -1.03
C GLY A 273 19.96 0.27 -0.16
N GLY A 274 20.42 -0.16 1.02
CA GLY A 274 21.19 0.67 1.95
C GLY A 274 20.36 1.68 2.76
N LEU A 275 19.04 1.54 2.82
CA LEU A 275 18.17 2.43 3.61
C LEU A 275 18.05 1.94 5.06
N THR A 276 19.08 2.22 5.86
CA THR A 276 19.21 1.79 7.26
C THR A 276 19.25 2.98 8.22
N LEU A 277 18.96 2.75 9.51
CA LEU A 277 19.17 3.78 10.54
C LEU A 277 20.64 4.24 10.60
N ALA A 278 21.61 3.34 10.39
CA ALA A 278 23.03 3.70 10.28
C ALA A 278 23.28 4.71 9.15
N ASN A 279 22.74 4.45 7.95
CA ASN A 279 22.88 5.32 6.78
C ASN A 279 21.96 6.56 6.81
N LEU A 280 20.99 6.60 7.73
CA LEU A 280 20.30 7.81 8.16
C LEU A 280 21.07 8.55 9.28
N GLY A 281 22.29 8.15 9.64
CA GLY A 281 23.14 8.86 10.60
C GLY A 281 22.72 8.70 12.07
N PHE A 282 22.16 7.56 12.45
CA PHE A 282 21.95 7.21 13.86
C PHE A 282 23.14 6.38 14.37
N ASN A 283 24.04 7.02 15.14
CA ASN A 283 25.35 6.47 15.49
C ASN A 283 25.28 5.11 16.21
N VAL A 284 24.21 4.87 16.98
CA VAL A 284 23.96 3.64 17.75
C VAL A 284 23.80 2.38 16.87
N TYR A 285 23.69 2.54 15.55
CA TYR A 285 23.58 1.45 14.58
C TYR A 285 24.76 1.36 13.60
N GLN A 286 25.78 2.23 13.70
CA GLN A 286 26.91 2.28 12.74
C GLN A 286 27.73 0.98 12.67
N GLN A 287 27.75 0.22 13.77
CA GLN A 287 28.39 -1.10 13.86
C GLN A 287 27.59 -2.24 13.18
N ILE A 288 26.42 -1.95 12.59
CA ILE A 288 25.63 -2.92 11.84
C ILE A 288 26.06 -2.88 10.36
N GLU A 289 26.94 -3.81 9.98
CA GLU A 289 27.41 -4.00 8.60
C GLU A 289 26.34 -4.67 7.72
N SER A 290 25.23 -3.95 7.46
CA SER A 290 24.14 -4.45 6.62
C SER A 290 23.52 -3.34 5.78
N ASN A 291 23.15 -3.67 4.55
CA ASN A 291 22.49 -2.77 3.60
C ASN A 291 20.98 -3.04 3.46
N VAL A 292 20.39 -3.83 4.37
CA VAL A 292 18.96 -4.17 4.34
C VAL A 292 18.10 -2.94 4.64
N ASN A 293 17.14 -2.66 3.77
CA ASN A 293 16.18 -1.55 3.84
C ASN A 293 15.20 -1.76 5.00
N TYR A 294 15.66 -1.53 6.23
CA TYR A 294 14.90 -1.73 7.46
C TYR A 294 14.94 -0.46 8.30
N ILE A 295 13.78 0.15 8.47
CA ILE A 295 13.59 1.41 9.20
C ILE A 295 12.61 1.18 10.35
N LEU A 296 13.01 1.61 11.54
CA LEU A 296 12.18 1.67 12.73
C LEU A 296 11.58 3.07 12.87
N MET A 297 10.29 3.16 13.21
CA MET A 297 9.61 4.40 13.54
C MET A 297 8.92 4.25 14.91
N GLU A 298 9.24 5.14 15.86
CA GLU A 298 8.47 5.26 17.10
C GLU A 298 6.98 5.57 16.82
N GLU A 299 6.12 5.43 17.82
CA GLU A 299 4.76 5.95 17.72
C GLU A 299 4.76 7.49 17.65
N ILE A 300 3.84 8.06 16.85
CA ILE A 300 3.64 9.52 16.77
C ILE A 300 3.07 9.97 18.11
N LYS A 301 3.92 10.57 18.95
CA LYS A 301 3.53 11.13 20.24
C LYS A 301 2.65 12.37 20.01
N PRO A 302 1.41 12.43 20.54
CA PRO A 302 0.63 13.66 20.53
C PRO A 302 1.33 14.68 21.44
N ARG A 303 1.93 15.72 20.85
CA ARG A 303 2.66 16.73 21.63
C ARG A 303 1.71 17.50 22.54
N THR A 304 2.07 17.56 23.83
CA THR A 304 1.37 18.40 24.79
C THR A 304 1.75 19.87 24.58
N ARG A 305 0.81 20.77 24.90
CA ARG A 305 0.87 22.21 24.62
C ARG A 305 2.06 22.95 25.27
N THR A 306 2.82 22.28 26.13
CA THR A 306 3.94 22.80 26.92
C THR A 306 5.26 22.91 26.12
N GLU A 307 5.43 22.15 25.02
CA GLU A 307 6.66 22.18 24.21
C GLU A 307 6.87 23.49 23.43
N ILE A 308 5.89 24.40 23.43
CA ILE A 308 5.89 25.67 22.68
C ILE A 308 6.91 26.70 23.21
N TYR A 309 7.38 26.54 24.45
CA TYR A 309 8.17 27.58 25.15
C TYR A 309 9.63 27.19 25.49
N SER A 310 10.14 26.03 25.05
CA SER A 310 11.54 25.64 25.30
C SER A 310 12.41 25.81 24.06
N SER A 311 13.11 26.94 23.96
CA SER A 311 14.09 27.23 22.90
C SER A 311 15.32 26.31 22.92
N ASP A 312 15.59 25.67 24.06
CA ASP A 312 16.89 25.04 24.33
C ASP A 312 16.92 23.55 23.97
N ALA A 313 15.79 22.98 23.53
CA ALA A 313 15.68 21.57 23.16
C ALA A 313 16.43 21.16 21.87
N PHE A 314 17.04 22.11 21.16
CA PHE A 314 17.66 21.88 19.85
C PHE A 314 19.03 21.17 19.90
N SER A 315 19.72 21.18 21.05
CA SER A 315 21.14 20.79 21.15
C SER A 315 21.41 19.30 21.45
N GLN A 316 20.42 18.51 21.90
CA GLN A 316 20.65 17.11 22.35
C GLN A 316 19.91 16.02 21.55
N LYS A 317 19.09 16.38 20.55
CA LYS A 317 18.18 15.42 19.85
C LYS A 317 18.79 14.62 18.69
N THR A 318 20.07 14.77 18.37
CA THR A 318 20.68 14.18 17.14
C THR A 318 20.68 12.65 17.08
N ASN A 319 20.59 11.97 18.23
CA ASN A 319 20.52 10.50 18.35
C ASN A 319 19.16 9.96 18.83
N SER A 320 18.14 10.82 18.98
CA SER A 320 16.79 10.38 19.37
C SER A 320 16.05 9.79 18.16
N LEU A 321 15.43 8.61 18.33
CA LEU A 321 14.64 7.93 17.30
C LEU A 321 13.24 8.58 17.08
N GLU A 322 13.09 9.85 17.45
CA GLU A 322 11.88 10.64 17.33
C GLU A 322 11.36 10.62 15.88
N TYR A 323 10.06 10.33 15.72
CA TYR A 323 9.41 10.10 14.43
C TYR A 323 9.77 11.15 13.35
N ALA A 324 9.71 12.44 13.70
CA ALA A 324 10.02 13.54 12.80
C ALA A 324 11.50 13.56 12.33
N THR A 325 12.43 13.17 13.21
CA THR A 325 13.86 13.04 12.88
C THR A 325 14.09 11.94 11.87
N VAL A 326 13.52 10.75 12.11
CA VAL A 326 13.65 9.62 11.17
C VAL A 326 12.99 9.96 9.83
N LEU A 327 11.76 10.50 9.85
CA LEU A 327 11.00 10.90 8.66
C LEU A 327 11.76 11.90 7.78
N ASN A 328 12.33 12.95 8.38
CA ASN A 328 13.04 13.99 7.60
C ASN A 328 14.31 13.45 6.94
N ARG A 329 15.07 12.59 7.63
CA ARG A 329 16.25 11.93 7.02
C ARG A 329 15.83 10.91 5.96
N LEU A 330 14.72 10.19 6.17
CA LEU A 330 14.13 9.25 5.21
C LEU A 330 13.66 9.95 3.93
N ARG A 331 12.95 11.08 4.02
CA ARG A 331 12.53 11.91 2.85
C ARG A 331 13.72 12.24 1.94
N ILE A 332 14.88 12.59 2.52
CA ILE A 332 16.11 12.88 1.77
C ILE A 332 16.70 11.61 1.16
N LYS A 333 16.87 10.55 1.95
CA LYS A 333 17.57 9.32 1.54
C LYS A 333 16.78 8.48 0.54
N LEU A 334 15.45 8.54 0.54
CA LEU A 334 14.56 7.82 -0.38
C LEU A 334 14.93 8.03 -1.86
N HIS A 335 15.30 9.27 -2.23
CA HIS A 335 15.71 9.59 -3.60
C HIS A 335 17.05 8.97 -4.03
N SER A 336 17.84 8.43 -3.09
CA SER A 336 19.13 7.77 -3.34
C SER A 336 19.04 6.25 -3.50
N LEU A 337 17.85 5.65 -3.35
CA LEU A 337 17.64 4.23 -3.67
C LEU A 337 17.85 3.99 -5.18
N PRO A 338 18.41 2.84 -5.58
CA PRO A 338 18.64 2.51 -6.99
C PRO A 338 17.30 2.41 -7.71
N LYS A 339 17.11 3.19 -8.77
CA LYS A 339 15.87 3.19 -9.55
C LYS A 339 16.00 2.22 -10.72
N ARG A 340 15.04 1.30 -10.82
CA ARG A 340 14.86 0.46 -12.00
C ARG A 340 14.27 1.26 -13.17
N GLU A 341 14.51 0.83 -14.40
CA GLU A 341 13.98 1.44 -15.62
C GLU A 341 12.53 1.02 -15.88
N LEU A 342 11.59 1.74 -15.26
CA LEU A 342 10.17 1.66 -15.61
C LEU A 342 9.87 2.31 -16.97
N ALA A 343 9.24 3.48 -16.97
CA ALA A 343 8.91 4.20 -18.19
C ALA A 343 9.79 5.45 -18.31
N THR A 344 10.17 5.79 -19.54
CA THR A 344 11.07 6.94 -19.78
C THR A 344 10.44 8.30 -19.47
N THR A 345 9.12 8.39 -19.33
CA THR A 345 8.39 9.59 -18.89
C THR A 345 7.15 9.23 -18.06
N GLU A 346 6.60 10.20 -17.32
CA GLU A 346 5.34 10.02 -16.56
C GLU A 346 4.16 9.63 -17.46
N GLY A 347 4.05 10.21 -18.67
CA GLY A 347 2.97 9.86 -19.61
C GLY A 347 3.06 8.40 -20.08
N LYS A 348 4.27 7.93 -20.39
CA LYS A 348 4.51 6.51 -20.70
C LYS A 348 4.29 5.60 -19.49
N TRP A 349 4.58 6.07 -18.28
CA TRP A 349 4.26 5.34 -17.06
C TRP A 349 2.75 5.15 -16.89
N PHE A 350 1.94 6.16 -17.25
CA PHE A 350 0.49 6.03 -17.25
C PHE A 350 -0.01 5.03 -18.30
N SER A 351 0.49 5.08 -19.54
CA SER A 351 0.18 4.05 -20.56
C SER A 351 0.53 2.64 -20.06
N TYR A 352 1.71 2.47 -19.47
CA TYR A 352 2.14 1.19 -18.90
C TYR A 352 1.27 0.74 -17.72
N LEU A 353 0.83 1.66 -16.85
CA LEU A 353 -0.12 1.38 -15.76
C LEU A 353 -1.46 0.86 -16.30
N VAL A 354 -2.02 1.52 -17.32
CA VAL A 354 -3.28 1.12 -17.98
C VAL A 354 -3.15 -0.28 -18.59
N GLU A 355 -2.10 -0.51 -19.37
CA GLU A 355 -1.82 -1.80 -20.01
C GLU A 355 -1.60 -2.92 -18.97
N CYS A 356 -0.82 -2.64 -17.91
CA CYS A 356 -0.53 -3.58 -16.84
C CYS A 356 -1.81 -3.97 -16.08
N TRP A 357 -2.67 -3.01 -15.73
CA TRP A 357 -3.91 -3.29 -15.02
C TRP A 357 -4.92 -4.08 -15.86
N ALA A 358 -5.11 -3.69 -17.13
CA ALA A 358 -5.95 -4.43 -18.07
C ALA A 358 -5.48 -5.88 -18.24
N LYS A 359 -4.15 -6.09 -18.37
CA LYS A 359 -3.54 -7.41 -18.46
C LYS A 359 -3.79 -8.25 -17.20
N ILE A 360 -3.57 -7.67 -16.01
CA ILE A 360 -3.81 -8.35 -14.72
C ILE A 360 -5.27 -8.76 -14.57
N LYS A 361 -6.23 -7.88 -14.87
CA LYS A 361 -7.67 -8.19 -14.77
C LYS A 361 -8.10 -9.33 -15.70
N LEU A 362 -7.64 -9.32 -16.94
CA LEU A 362 -8.06 -10.30 -17.95
C LEU A 362 -7.36 -11.66 -17.81
N GLU A 363 -6.03 -11.66 -17.69
CA GLU A 363 -5.25 -12.90 -17.74
C GLU A 363 -5.18 -13.64 -16.40
N LEU A 364 -5.20 -12.96 -15.25
CA LEU A 364 -5.05 -13.62 -13.94
C LEU A 364 -6.20 -14.58 -13.65
N LEU A 365 -7.43 -14.17 -13.98
CA LEU A 365 -8.61 -15.03 -13.92
C LEU A 365 -8.48 -16.28 -14.80
N SER A 366 -7.75 -16.20 -15.93
CA SER A 366 -7.58 -17.34 -16.85
C SER A 366 -6.64 -18.43 -16.30
N ILE A 367 -5.75 -18.10 -15.36
CA ILE A 367 -4.74 -19.01 -14.80
C ILE A 367 -5.06 -19.51 -13.38
N THR A 368 -6.15 -19.02 -12.78
CA THR A 368 -6.73 -19.51 -11.51
C THR A 368 -8.01 -20.31 -11.74
N GLU A 369 -8.32 -21.29 -10.89
CA GLU A 369 -9.58 -22.09 -11.02
C GLU A 369 -10.76 -21.45 -10.29
N ASP A 370 -10.50 -20.78 -9.18
CA ASP A 370 -11.43 -20.19 -8.21
C ASP A 370 -11.02 -18.75 -7.83
N GLY A 371 -10.13 -18.12 -8.60
CA GLY A 371 -9.54 -16.81 -8.30
C GLY A 371 -8.29 -16.84 -7.41
N CYS A 372 -8.06 -17.87 -6.59
CA CYS A 372 -6.91 -17.92 -5.69
C CYS A 372 -5.96 -19.12 -5.90
N THR A 373 -6.48 -20.21 -6.42
CA THR A 373 -5.80 -21.48 -6.65
C THR A 373 -5.27 -21.51 -8.07
N ILE A 374 -3.95 -21.62 -8.18
CA ILE A 374 -3.24 -21.59 -9.47
C ILE A 374 -3.45 -22.93 -10.18
N LYS A 375 -3.84 -22.89 -11.46
CA LYS A 375 -4.08 -24.09 -12.26
C LYS A 375 -2.86 -25.03 -12.24
N PRO A 376 -3.01 -26.33 -11.93
CA PRO A 376 -1.89 -27.27 -11.86
C PRO A 376 -1.02 -27.30 -13.13
N ASN A 377 -1.64 -27.20 -14.30
CA ASN A 377 -0.93 -27.14 -15.58
C ASN A 377 -0.02 -25.91 -15.71
N TYR A 378 -0.46 -24.76 -15.18
CA TYR A 378 0.33 -23.54 -15.17
C TYR A 378 1.49 -23.66 -14.17
N LEU A 379 1.25 -24.20 -12.96
CA LEU A 379 2.31 -24.50 -12.00
C LEU A 379 3.37 -25.45 -12.57
N LYS A 380 2.95 -26.54 -13.23
CA LYS A 380 3.85 -27.50 -13.89
C LYS A 380 4.72 -26.79 -14.93
N ALA A 381 4.12 -25.99 -15.82
CA ALA A 381 4.86 -25.20 -16.80
C ALA A 381 5.85 -24.20 -16.16
N GLN A 382 5.51 -23.57 -15.04
CA GLN A 382 6.45 -22.70 -14.30
C GLN A 382 7.63 -23.51 -13.72
N PHE A 383 7.38 -24.67 -13.09
CA PHE A 383 8.46 -25.54 -12.58
C PHE A 383 9.37 -26.06 -13.69
N ASP A 384 8.78 -26.54 -14.79
CA ASP A 384 9.51 -27.03 -15.97
C ASP A 384 10.39 -25.91 -16.57
N SER A 385 9.87 -24.68 -16.67
CA SER A 385 10.63 -23.52 -17.17
C SER A 385 11.87 -23.14 -16.34
N VAL A 386 11.88 -23.49 -15.05
CA VAL A 386 13.01 -23.24 -14.15
C VAL A 386 13.98 -24.44 -14.11
N GLY A 387 13.67 -25.53 -14.82
CA GLY A 387 14.48 -26.75 -14.91
C GLY A 387 14.13 -27.80 -13.86
N LEU A 388 12.93 -27.76 -13.29
CA LEU A 388 12.42 -28.77 -12.35
C LEU A 388 11.32 -29.61 -13.03
N ALA A 389 11.74 -30.49 -13.94
CA ALA A 389 10.87 -31.56 -14.43
C ALA A 389 10.39 -32.40 -13.24
N SER A 390 9.09 -32.33 -12.95
CA SER A 390 8.47 -33.12 -11.91
C SER A 390 8.01 -34.45 -12.49
N ASP A 391 8.72 -35.54 -12.17
CA ASP A 391 8.26 -36.93 -12.44
C ASP A 391 6.97 -37.30 -11.68
N ARG A 392 6.45 -36.40 -10.84
CA ARG A 392 5.10 -36.54 -10.28
C ARG A 392 4.09 -35.93 -11.23
N ASP A 393 3.21 -36.79 -11.75
CA ASP A 393 1.93 -36.32 -12.23
C ASP A 393 1.15 -35.73 -11.05
N TYR A 394 0.89 -34.43 -11.12
CA TYR A 394 -0.08 -33.73 -10.29
C TYR A 394 -1.49 -34.18 -10.73
N SER A 395 -1.85 -35.42 -10.38
CA SER A 395 -3.16 -35.98 -10.64
C SER A 395 -4.23 -35.26 -9.81
N THR A 396 -5.50 -35.46 -10.16
CA THR A 396 -6.65 -34.82 -9.50
C THR A 396 -6.82 -35.14 -8.01
N GLU A 397 -6.04 -36.06 -7.44
CA GLU A 397 -6.08 -36.42 -6.02
C GLU A 397 -5.16 -35.53 -5.16
N ASP A 398 -4.12 -34.92 -5.73
CA ASP A 398 -3.19 -33.99 -5.03
C ASP A 398 -3.73 -32.54 -4.94
N ARG A 399 -5.05 -32.34 -5.08
CA ARG A 399 -5.73 -31.03 -5.04
C ARG A 399 -5.54 -30.23 -3.75
N GLU A 400 -5.14 -30.89 -2.66
CA GLU A 400 -4.87 -30.25 -1.36
C GLU A 400 -3.39 -29.87 -1.13
N ILE A 401 -2.52 -29.85 -2.15
CA ILE A 401 -1.26 -29.09 -2.03
C ILE A 401 -1.61 -27.60 -1.96
N ARG A 402 -1.86 -27.11 -0.74
CA ARG A 402 -2.20 -25.72 -0.44
C ARG A 402 -1.18 -24.79 -1.11
N ASN A 403 -1.64 -23.69 -1.69
CA ASN A 403 -0.78 -22.73 -2.41
C ASN A 403 0.48 -22.32 -1.61
N ASP A 404 0.40 -22.31 -0.28
CA ASP A 404 1.53 -22.00 0.62
C ASP A 404 2.68 -23.04 0.57
N ASP A 405 2.38 -24.33 0.40
CA ASP A 405 3.38 -25.40 0.24
C ASP A 405 4.12 -25.26 -1.10
N VAL A 406 3.41 -24.82 -2.14
CA VAL A 406 3.97 -24.50 -3.47
C VAL A 406 4.90 -23.30 -3.39
N ILE A 407 4.47 -22.24 -2.69
CA ILE A 407 5.29 -21.04 -2.43
C ILE A 407 6.54 -21.40 -1.64
N GLU A 408 6.43 -22.13 -0.52
CA GLU A 408 7.61 -22.51 0.29
C GLU A 408 8.63 -23.32 -0.52
N ARG A 409 8.18 -24.21 -1.42
CA ARG A 409 9.06 -24.95 -2.34
C ARG A 409 9.76 -24.03 -3.36
N TYR A 410 9.01 -23.15 -4.01
CA TYR A 410 9.53 -22.20 -4.99
C TYR A 410 10.56 -21.24 -4.36
N LEU A 411 10.29 -20.76 -3.15
CA LEU A 411 11.18 -19.87 -2.40
C LEU A 411 12.45 -20.58 -1.92
N ALA A 412 12.33 -21.78 -1.34
CA ALA A 412 13.50 -22.57 -0.95
C ALA A 412 14.41 -22.88 -2.16
N MET A 413 13.83 -23.12 -3.34
CA MET A 413 14.60 -23.28 -4.59
C MET A 413 15.32 -21.99 -4.99
N LYS A 414 14.63 -20.83 -5.02
CA LYS A 414 15.26 -19.54 -5.34
C LYS A 414 16.41 -19.21 -4.38
N TYR A 415 16.19 -19.42 -3.08
CA TYR A 415 17.20 -19.28 -2.04
C TYR A 415 18.43 -20.18 -2.30
N ASN A 416 18.22 -21.46 -2.62
CA ASN A 416 19.30 -22.41 -2.89
C ASN A 416 20.08 -22.05 -4.17
N ARG A 417 19.38 -21.64 -5.23
CA ARG A 417 20.00 -21.19 -6.50
C ARG A 417 20.84 -19.92 -6.29
N TYR A 418 20.31 -18.94 -5.55
CA TYR A 418 21.02 -17.70 -5.20
C TYR A 418 22.32 -17.99 -4.43
N ASN A 419 22.26 -18.89 -3.44
CA ASN A 419 23.40 -19.30 -2.62
C ASN A 419 24.30 -20.36 -3.27
N LYS A 420 24.07 -20.74 -4.54
CA LYS A 420 24.80 -21.79 -5.28
C LYS A 420 24.89 -23.14 -4.54
N ILE A 421 23.88 -23.46 -3.72
CA ILE A 421 23.82 -24.70 -2.96
C ILE A 421 23.46 -25.85 -3.93
N PRO A 422 24.26 -26.91 -4.05
CA PRO A 422 23.98 -27.99 -4.99
C PRO A 422 22.67 -28.70 -4.64
N VAL A 423 21.85 -28.97 -5.66
CA VAL A 423 20.51 -29.56 -5.48
C VAL A 423 20.65 -31.02 -5.06
N LYS A 424 20.17 -31.32 -3.84
CA LYS A 424 19.92 -32.67 -3.33
C LYS A 424 18.42 -32.81 -3.01
N SER A 425 17.96 -34.04 -2.78
CA SER A 425 16.52 -34.39 -2.77
C SER A 425 15.61 -33.45 -1.97
N SER A 426 14.46 -33.11 -2.55
CA SER A 426 13.60 -31.98 -2.16
C SER A 426 13.08 -32.01 -0.72
N GLN A 427 12.83 -33.19 -0.15
CA GLN A 427 12.36 -33.33 1.24
C GLN A 427 13.45 -32.97 2.27
N HIS A 428 14.72 -33.25 1.98
CA HIS A 428 15.82 -32.88 2.87
C HIS A 428 16.07 -31.36 2.81
N GLN A 429 15.93 -30.75 1.63
CA GLN A 429 16.09 -29.30 1.46
C GLN A 429 14.98 -28.48 2.13
N GLN A 430 13.72 -28.93 2.10
CA GLN A 430 12.65 -28.28 2.84
C GLN A 430 12.92 -28.28 4.35
N ARG A 431 13.43 -29.39 4.89
CA ARG A 431 13.91 -29.45 6.29
C ARG A 431 15.13 -28.57 6.51
N GLU A 432 16.18 -28.63 5.70
CA GLU A 432 17.35 -27.76 5.90
C GLU A 432 17.03 -26.27 5.82
N TRP A 433 16.21 -25.83 4.85
CA TRP A 433 15.76 -24.44 4.78
C TRP A 433 14.90 -24.08 5.99
N LYS A 434 13.93 -24.93 6.37
CA LYS A 434 13.12 -24.69 7.58
C LYS A 434 13.97 -24.62 8.85
N ASN A 435 14.97 -25.47 8.98
CA ASN A 435 15.82 -25.53 10.16
C ASN A 435 16.83 -24.36 10.21
N ARG A 436 17.32 -23.88 9.05
CA ARG A 436 18.23 -22.71 8.97
C ARG A 436 17.51 -21.37 9.10
N VAL A 437 16.22 -21.29 8.77
CA VAL A 437 15.41 -20.06 8.82
C VAL A 437 14.50 -19.99 10.06
N PHE A 438 14.01 -21.13 10.60
CA PHE A 438 13.00 -21.16 11.66
C PHE A 438 13.35 -21.99 12.93
N GLU A 439 14.31 -22.93 12.92
CA GLU A 439 14.65 -23.77 14.11
C GLU A 439 15.90 -23.33 14.89
N LYS A 440 16.44 -22.12 14.64
CA LYS A 440 17.44 -21.49 15.53
C LYS A 440 16.83 -20.33 16.32
N ASN A 441 15.94 -20.69 17.25
CA ASN A 441 15.56 -19.88 18.41
C ASN A 441 15.96 -20.66 19.67
#